data_AF-A0A432Q650-F1
#
_entry.id   AF-A0A432Q650-F1
#
_cell.length_a   1.000
_cell.length_b   1.000
_cell.length_c   1.000
_cell.angle_alpha   90.00
_cell.angle_beta   90.00
_cell.angle_gamma   90.00
#
_symmetry.space_group_name_H-M   'P 1'
#
loop_
_entity.id
_entity.type
_entity.pdbx_description
1 polymer ?
#
loop_
_entity_poly.entity_id
_entity_poly.type
_entity_poly.pdbx_seq_one_letter_code
_entity_poly.pdbx_strand_id
1 'polypeptide(L)'
;MHQNPVISVSIGLFSIFLLVLILPFKIKKIEENLEIFFLCMGILAVSISGAWSQKIVVDAVMDPVSIGGTPVGIFQVVLVAGIIMYKYNEIIYKNIIELMNRIGVRYFVFMMILIISVISSVVSVIVSAVILSEIVNAMPVDWDRKVKITVVACFAVGLGAALTPVGEPLATIVVSKLKGAPYNADFFFLFRLL
;
A
#
# COMPACT_ATOMS: atom_id res chain seq x y z
N MET A 1 5.63 35.01 1.84
CA MET A 1 6.49 35.01 0.64
C MET A 1 6.01 33.90 -0.27
N HIS A 2 5.20 34.25 -1.28
CA HIS A 2 4.73 33.32 -2.31
C HIS A 2 5.88 33.06 -3.29
N GLN A 3 6.63 31.98 -3.06
CA GLN A 3 7.54 31.44 -4.07
C GLN A 3 6.68 30.77 -5.14
N ASN A 4 6.52 31.42 -6.30
CA ASN A 4 6.01 30.75 -7.48
C ASN A 4 6.82 29.45 -7.67
N PRO A 5 6.19 28.29 -7.87
CA PRO A 5 6.96 27.12 -8.26
C PRO A 5 7.66 27.49 -9.55
N VAL A 6 8.99 27.49 -9.54
CA VAL A 6 9.79 27.61 -10.76
C VAL A 6 9.25 26.54 -11.69
N ILE A 7 8.65 26.94 -12.81
CA ILE A 7 7.93 26.04 -13.73
C ILE A 7 8.79 24.81 -14.08
N SER A 8 10.11 25.01 -14.16
CA SER A 8 11.13 23.96 -14.33
C SER A 8 11.11 22.86 -13.26
N VAL A 9 10.93 23.21 -11.98
CA VAL A 9 10.88 22.25 -10.86
C VAL A 9 9.58 21.45 -10.91
N SER A 10 8.45 22.09 -11.21
CA SER A 10 7.17 21.40 -11.37
C SER A 10 7.18 20.42 -12.55
N ILE A 11 7.77 20.80 -13.68
CA ILE A 11 7.92 19.90 -14.84
C ILE A 11 8.83 18.72 -14.48
N GLY A 12 9.92 18.96 -13.74
CA GLY A 12 10.81 17.90 -13.28
C GLY A 12 10.11 16.89 -12.35
N LEU A 13 9.40 17.38 -11.34
CA LEU A 13 8.62 16.54 -10.42
C LEU A 13 7.50 15.78 -11.11
N PHE A 14 6.79 16.42 -12.05
CA PHE A 14 5.75 15.77 -12.84
C PHE A 14 6.32 14.66 -13.74
N SER A 15 7.50 14.88 -14.30
CA SER A 15 8.20 13.86 -15.09
C SER A 15 8.61 12.66 -14.22
N ILE A 16 9.13 12.91 -13.01
CA ILE A 16 9.44 11.85 -12.02
C ILE A 16 8.18 11.05 -11.68
N PHE A 17 7.07 11.72 -11.41
CA PHE A 17 5.79 11.09 -11.12
C PHE A 17 5.35 10.16 -12.27
N LEU A 18 5.45 10.63 -13.50
CA LEU A 18 5.07 9.86 -14.68
C LEU A 18 6.01 8.65 -14.91
N LEU A 19 7.30 8.81 -14.66
CA LEU A 19 8.28 7.72 -14.68
C LEU A 19 7.96 6.67 -13.59
N VAL A 20 7.67 7.11 -12.36
CA VAL A 20 7.29 6.22 -11.25
C VAL A 20 6.08 5.36 -11.60
N LEU A 21 5.09 5.92 -12.31
CA LEU A 21 3.89 5.18 -12.71
C LEU A 21 4.11 4.21 -13.88
N ILE A 22 4.90 4.59 -14.89
CA ILE A 22 4.98 3.80 -16.15
C ILE A 22 6.13 2.79 -16.12
N LEU A 23 7.26 3.16 -15.53
CA LEU A 23 8.50 2.44 -15.69
C LEU A 23 8.50 1.03 -15.04
N PRO A 24 7.87 0.81 -13.86
CA PRO A 24 7.71 -0.51 -13.28
C PRO A 24 7.01 -1.53 -14.20
N PHE A 25 6.02 -1.08 -14.97
CA PHE A 25 5.25 -1.97 -15.85
C PHE A 25 5.95 -2.23 -17.20
N LYS A 26 6.98 -1.45 -17.54
CA LYS A 26 7.68 -1.54 -18.83
C LYS A 26 9.02 -2.27 -18.75
N ILE A 27 9.72 -2.15 -17.62
CA ILE A 27 11.09 -2.67 -17.46
C ILE A 27 11.12 -3.69 -16.34
N LYS A 28 11.29 -4.98 -16.72
CA LYS A 28 11.34 -6.10 -15.77
C LYS A 28 12.41 -5.96 -14.69
N LYS A 29 13.55 -5.36 -15.02
CA LYS A 29 14.62 -5.11 -14.04
C LYS A 29 14.21 -4.12 -12.95
N ILE A 30 13.32 -3.17 -13.27
CA ILE A 30 12.77 -2.20 -12.31
C ILE A 30 11.64 -2.85 -11.52
N GLU A 31 10.79 -3.64 -12.17
CA GLU A 31 9.76 -4.46 -11.52
C GLU A 31 10.35 -5.37 -10.43
N GLU A 32 11.47 -6.04 -10.72
CA GLU A 32 12.17 -6.91 -9.76
C GLU A 32 12.88 -6.13 -8.62
N ASN A 33 13.16 -4.84 -8.81
CA ASN A 33 13.92 -4.00 -7.86
C ASN A 33 13.18 -2.70 -7.51
N LEU A 34 11.88 -2.81 -7.25
CA LEU A 34 11.00 -1.65 -7.01
C LEU A 34 11.46 -0.76 -5.85
N GLU A 35 11.97 -1.34 -4.78
CA GLU A 35 12.41 -0.59 -3.59
C GLU A 35 13.57 0.35 -3.92
N ILE A 36 14.60 -0.16 -4.60
CA ILE A 36 15.77 0.62 -5.03
C ILE A 36 15.33 1.70 -6.03
N PHE A 37 14.41 1.35 -6.93
CA PHE A 37 13.85 2.31 -7.87
C PHE A 37 13.15 3.47 -7.16
N PHE A 38 12.25 3.19 -6.21
CA PHE A 38 11.57 4.24 -5.45
C PHE A 38 12.54 5.10 -4.63
N LEU A 39 13.58 4.49 -4.06
CA LEU A 39 14.63 5.22 -3.34
C LEU A 39 15.37 6.19 -4.28
N CYS A 40 15.80 5.73 -5.45
CA CYS A 40 16.46 6.58 -6.45
C CYS A 40 15.55 7.72 -6.94
N MET A 41 14.28 7.42 -7.23
CA MET A 41 13.31 8.43 -7.65
C MET A 41 13.04 9.46 -6.55
N GLY A 42 13.00 9.03 -5.28
CA GLY A 42 12.90 9.92 -4.12
C GLY A 42 14.09 10.86 -4.00
N ILE A 43 15.33 10.34 -4.11
CA ILE A 43 16.56 11.14 -4.08
C ILE A 43 16.57 12.17 -5.21
N LEU A 44 16.18 11.77 -6.42
CA LEU A 44 16.07 12.67 -7.57
C LEU A 44 15.01 13.76 -7.34
N ALA A 45 13.86 13.41 -6.76
CA ALA A 45 12.79 14.35 -6.45
C ALA A 45 13.23 15.41 -5.42
N VAL A 46 13.90 14.99 -4.34
CA VAL A 46 14.45 15.90 -3.32
C VAL A 46 15.55 16.80 -3.91
N SER A 47 16.37 16.26 -4.81
CA SER A 47 17.44 17.00 -5.47
C SER A 47 16.90 18.06 -6.45
N ILE A 48 15.91 17.72 -7.26
CA ILE A 48 15.28 18.66 -8.21
C ILE A 48 14.43 19.72 -7.50
N SER A 49 13.76 19.35 -6.41
CA SER A 49 13.00 20.31 -5.60
C SER A 49 13.88 21.19 -4.69
N GLY A 50 15.17 20.87 -4.55
CA GLY A 50 16.07 21.56 -3.62
C GLY A 50 15.67 21.39 -2.15
N ALA A 51 14.84 20.38 -1.83
CA ALA A 51 14.27 20.18 -0.51
C ALA A 51 15.21 19.44 0.46
N TRP A 52 16.51 19.39 0.18
CA TRP A 52 17.47 18.73 1.07
C TRP A 52 17.50 19.42 2.43
N SER A 53 17.10 18.68 3.47
CA SER A 53 17.20 19.13 4.86
C SER A 53 17.56 17.96 5.76
N GLN A 54 18.29 18.24 6.83
CA GLN A 54 18.62 17.23 7.85
C GLN A 54 17.36 16.58 8.42
N LYS A 55 16.28 17.37 8.55
CA LYS A 55 14.98 16.88 9.00
C LYS A 55 14.38 15.83 8.07
N ILE A 56 14.40 16.05 6.75
CA ILE A 56 13.86 15.08 5.77
C ILE A 56 14.63 13.76 5.80
N VAL A 57 15.94 13.80 6.00
CA VAL A 57 16.74 12.56 6.09
C VAL A 57 16.41 11.78 7.36
N VAL A 58 16.24 12.48 8.49
CA VAL A 58 15.87 11.84 9.77
C VAL A 58 14.45 11.28 9.70
N ASP A 59 13.49 12.06 9.18
CA ASP A 59 12.10 11.65 9.03
C ASP A 59 12.00 10.42 8.10
N ALA A 60 12.71 10.41 6.96
CA ALA A 60 12.69 9.29 6.02
C ALA A 60 13.23 7.96 6.61
N VAL A 61 14.16 8.02 7.56
CA VAL A 61 14.71 6.84 8.23
C VAL A 61 13.84 6.41 9.42
N MET A 62 13.22 7.36 10.12
CA MET A 62 12.42 7.07 11.31
C MET A 62 10.98 6.70 11.01
N ASP A 63 10.36 7.25 9.95
CA ASP A 63 8.96 6.99 9.59
C ASP A 63 8.64 5.49 9.41
N PRO A 64 9.51 4.66 8.78
CA PRO A 64 9.25 3.22 8.66
C PRO A 64 9.33 2.45 9.99
N VAL A 65 10.11 2.96 10.95
CA VAL A 65 10.45 2.27 12.21
C VAL A 65 9.57 2.73 13.37
N SER A 66 9.22 4.01 13.42
CA SER A 66 8.46 4.61 14.52
C SER A 66 7.45 5.63 14.01
N ILE A 67 6.18 5.47 14.39
CA ILE A 67 5.14 6.46 14.10
C ILE A 67 4.83 7.20 15.40
N GLY A 68 5.08 8.51 15.42
CA GLY A 68 4.65 9.41 16.49
C GLY A 68 5.20 9.10 17.89
N GLY A 69 6.41 8.54 18.00
CA GLY A 69 7.04 8.20 19.29
C GLY A 69 6.63 6.84 19.86
N THR A 70 5.75 6.10 19.18
CA THR A 70 5.52 4.69 19.46
C THR A 70 6.48 3.85 18.60
N PRO A 71 7.09 2.78 19.15
CA PRO A 71 8.05 1.98 18.42
C PRO A 71 7.41 1.15 17.30
N VAL A 72 6.08 1.19 17.09
CA VAL A 72 5.35 0.34 16.14
C VAL A 72 5.23 1.04 14.77
N GLY A 73 6.26 0.87 13.93
CA GLY A 73 6.26 1.32 12.54
C GLY A 73 5.65 0.32 11.56
N ILE A 74 5.45 0.75 10.31
CA ILE A 74 4.91 -0.08 9.22
C ILE A 74 5.77 -1.34 9.03
N PHE A 75 7.09 -1.20 9.09
CA PHE A 75 8.02 -2.33 8.95
C PHE A 75 7.74 -3.42 9.98
N GLN A 76 7.52 -3.05 11.25
CA GLN A 76 7.29 -4.01 12.31
C GLN A 76 5.94 -4.71 12.19
N VAL A 77 4.88 -3.98 11.85
CA VAL A 77 3.55 -4.56 11.67
C VAL A 77 3.57 -5.61 10.57
N VAL A 78 4.20 -5.29 9.44
CA VAL A 78 4.30 -6.19 8.28
C VAL A 78 5.22 -7.38 8.60
N LEU A 79 6.36 -7.14 9.26
CA LEU A 79 7.28 -8.21 9.67
C LEU A 79 6.59 -9.21 10.62
N VAL A 80 5.89 -8.71 11.64
CA VAL A 80 5.17 -9.53 12.61
C VAL A 80 4.03 -10.29 11.92
N ALA A 81 3.24 -9.62 11.07
CA ALA A 81 2.19 -10.27 10.30
C ALA A 81 2.77 -11.37 9.40
N GLY A 82 3.87 -11.12 8.70
CA GLY A 82 4.56 -12.10 7.87
C GLY A 82 5.06 -13.31 8.67
N ILE A 83 5.69 -13.09 9.82
CA ILE A 83 6.17 -14.17 10.70
C ILE A 83 5.01 -15.01 11.24
N ILE A 84 3.91 -14.36 11.66
CA ILE A 84 2.71 -15.06 12.13
C ILE A 84 2.15 -15.94 11.00
N MET A 85 1.99 -15.40 9.80
CA MET A 85 1.45 -16.15 8.67
C MET A 85 2.35 -17.32 8.29
N TYR A 86 3.67 -17.11 8.27
CA TYR A 86 4.63 -18.19 8.02
C TYR A 86 4.54 -19.30 9.06
N LYS A 87 4.42 -18.95 10.35
CA LYS A 87 4.36 -19.94 11.44
C LYS A 87 3.06 -20.73 11.48
N TYR A 88 1.93 -20.10 11.12
CA TYR A 88 0.60 -20.72 11.16
C TYR A 88 0.11 -21.22 9.80
N ASN A 89 0.97 -21.26 8.79
CA ASN A 89 0.63 -21.63 7.42
C ASN A 89 -0.13 -22.97 7.32
N GLU A 90 0.35 -24.05 7.96
CA GLU A 90 -0.30 -25.37 7.86
C GLU A 90 -1.73 -25.38 8.41
N ILE A 91 -1.96 -24.69 9.53
CA ILE A 91 -3.29 -24.59 10.16
C ILE A 91 -4.21 -23.75 9.27
N ILE A 92 -3.71 -22.63 8.75
CA ILE A 92 -4.45 -21.77 7.84
C ILE A 92 -4.84 -22.54 6.57
N TYR A 93 -3.92 -23.34 6.01
CA TYR A 93 -4.14 -24.07 4.76
C TYR A 93 -5.19 -25.14 4.94
N LYS A 94 -5.12 -25.91 6.05
CA LYS A 94 -6.12 -26.92 6.38
C LYS A 94 -7.51 -26.29 6.51
N ASN A 95 -7.63 -25.19 7.26
CA ASN A 95 -8.91 -24.51 7.47
C ASN A 95 -9.48 -23.93 6.16
N ILE A 96 -8.62 -23.37 5.30
CA ILE A 96 -9.02 -22.87 3.97
C ILE A 96 -9.56 -24.01 3.11
N ILE A 97 -8.85 -25.13 3.04
CA ILE A 97 -9.25 -26.28 2.21
C ILE A 97 -10.54 -26.89 2.73
N GLU A 98 -10.68 -27.06 4.04
CA GLU A 98 -11.90 -27.59 4.67
C GLU A 98 -13.11 -26.70 4.43
N LEU A 99 -12.93 -25.38 4.60
CA LEU A 99 -13.97 -24.40 4.33
C LEU A 99 -14.34 -24.42 2.84
N MET A 100 -13.35 -24.37 1.94
CA MET A 100 -13.56 -24.36 0.50
C MET A 100 -14.26 -25.61 -0.02
N ASN A 101 -13.96 -26.79 0.55
CA ASN A 101 -14.64 -28.05 0.22
C ASN A 101 -16.11 -28.05 0.69
N ARG A 102 -16.43 -27.37 1.79
CA ARG A 102 -17.80 -27.28 2.31
C ARG A 102 -18.68 -26.31 1.51
N ILE A 103 -18.15 -25.14 1.14
CA ILE A 103 -18.94 -24.06 0.50
C ILE A 103 -18.78 -23.97 -1.03
N GLY A 104 -17.80 -24.69 -1.58
CA GLY A 104 -17.45 -24.65 -3.00
C GLY A 104 -16.54 -23.48 -3.37
N VAL A 105 -15.63 -23.73 -4.30
CA VAL A 105 -14.54 -22.80 -4.69
C VAL A 105 -15.06 -21.42 -5.13
N ARG A 106 -16.14 -21.37 -5.92
CA ARG A 106 -16.68 -20.11 -6.46
C ARG A 106 -17.23 -19.20 -5.37
N TYR A 107 -17.99 -19.74 -4.41
CA TYR A 107 -18.51 -18.96 -3.29
C TYR A 107 -17.42 -18.57 -2.30
N PHE A 108 -16.46 -19.47 -2.05
CA PHE A 108 -15.31 -19.17 -1.21
C PHE A 108 -14.54 -17.94 -1.72
N VAL A 109 -14.16 -17.95 -3.01
CA VAL A 109 -13.40 -16.83 -3.61
C VAL A 109 -14.20 -15.52 -3.54
N PHE A 110 -15.50 -15.55 -3.82
CA PHE A 110 -16.34 -14.35 -3.74
C PHE A 110 -16.39 -13.76 -2.33
N MET A 111 -16.69 -14.60 -1.32
CA MET A 111 -16.76 -14.17 0.09
C MET A 111 -15.40 -13.70 0.58
N MET A 112 -14.32 -14.41 0.24
CA MET A 112 -12.95 -14.04 0.58
C MET A 112 -12.61 -12.64 0.07
N ILE A 113 -12.83 -12.37 -1.23
CA ILE A 113 -12.54 -11.06 -1.82
C ILE A 113 -13.36 -9.96 -1.14
N LEU A 114 -14.66 -10.18 -0.93
CA LEU A 114 -15.55 -9.21 -0.30
C LEU A 114 -15.08 -8.87 1.12
N ILE A 115 -14.87 -9.90 1.95
CA ILE A 115 -14.50 -9.74 3.35
C ILE A 115 -13.14 -9.05 3.48
N ILE A 116 -12.12 -9.49 2.72
CA ILE A 116 -10.78 -8.88 2.78
C ILE A 116 -10.84 -7.42 2.30
N SER A 117 -11.62 -7.11 1.26
CA SER A 117 -11.73 -5.75 0.74
C SER A 117 -12.39 -4.79 1.74
N VAL A 118 -13.43 -5.24 2.45
CA VAL A 118 -14.06 -4.43 3.51
C VAL A 118 -13.13 -4.26 4.70
N ILE A 119 -12.44 -5.33 5.14
CA ILE A 119 -11.48 -5.26 6.25
C ILE A 119 -10.27 -4.37 5.90
N SER A 120 -9.87 -4.35 4.63
CA SER A 120 -8.75 -3.53 4.13
C SER A 120 -8.95 -2.03 4.34
N SER A 121 -10.18 -1.56 4.48
CA SER A 121 -10.49 -0.18 4.84
C SER A 121 -9.98 0.18 6.26
N VAL A 122 -9.77 -0.80 7.14
CA VAL A 122 -9.34 -0.56 8.53
C VAL A 122 -7.90 -1.02 8.78
N VAL A 123 -7.48 -2.14 8.19
CA VAL A 123 -6.30 -2.91 8.65
C VAL A 123 -5.01 -2.63 7.85
N SER A 124 -4.95 -1.55 7.06
CA SER A 124 -3.89 -1.25 6.09
C SER A 124 -3.85 -2.21 4.90
N VAL A 125 -3.75 -1.65 3.70
CA VAL A 125 -3.73 -2.41 2.44
C VAL A 125 -2.55 -3.39 2.37
N ILE A 126 -1.44 -3.08 3.05
CA ILE A 126 -0.22 -3.89 3.04
C ILE A 126 -0.47 -5.21 3.77
N VAL A 127 -1.08 -5.16 4.96
CA VAL A 127 -1.38 -6.37 5.75
C VAL A 127 -2.44 -7.21 5.03
N SER A 128 -3.47 -6.58 4.47
CA SER A 128 -4.47 -7.28 3.66
C SER A 128 -3.87 -7.98 2.44
N ALA A 129 -2.88 -7.38 1.78
CA ALA A 129 -2.16 -7.99 0.66
C ALA A 129 -1.34 -9.23 1.09
N VAL A 130 -0.66 -9.17 2.25
CA VAL A 130 0.05 -10.32 2.81
C VAL A 130 -0.92 -11.47 3.10
N ILE A 131 -2.06 -11.17 3.74
CA ILE A 131 -3.09 -12.18 4.05
C ILE A 131 -3.67 -12.77 2.76
N LEU A 132 -4.01 -11.93 1.78
CA LEU A 132 -4.53 -12.37 0.50
C LEU A 132 -3.54 -13.28 -0.25
N SER A 133 -2.26 -12.91 -0.30
CA SER A 133 -1.21 -13.70 -0.93
C SER A 133 -1.13 -15.11 -0.33
N GLU A 134 -1.20 -15.22 1.00
CA GLU A 134 -1.14 -16.50 1.71
C GLU A 134 -2.36 -17.37 1.41
N ILE A 135 -3.57 -16.77 1.43
CA ILE A 135 -4.80 -17.50 1.14
C ILE A 135 -4.82 -18.01 -0.30
N VAL A 136 -4.39 -17.19 -1.26
CA VAL A 136 -4.30 -17.61 -2.68
C VAL A 136 -3.24 -18.69 -2.89
N ASN A 137 -2.13 -18.64 -2.14
CA ASN A 137 -1.13 -19.69 -2.19
C ASN A 137 -1.69 -21.02 -1.67
N ALA A 138 -2.47 -21.00 -0.58
CA ALA A 138 -3.11 -22.17 0.01
C ALA A 138 -4.19 -22.83 -0.87
N MET A 139 -4.82 -22.08 -1.78
CA MET A 139 -5.89 -22.62 -2.62
C MET A 139 -5.36 -23.70 -3.59
N PRO A 140 -5.96 -24.90 -3.63
CA PRO A 140 -5.60 -25.96 -4.57
C PRO A 140 -6.29 -25.72 -5.93
N VAL A 141 -5.94 -24.62 -6.60
CA VAL A 141 -6.45 -24.24 -7.92
C VAL A 141 -5.31 -24.06 -8.91
N ASP A 142 -5.61 -24.21 -10.20
CA ASP A 142 -4.64 -24.07 -11.29
C ASP A 142 -3.97 -22.69 -11.29
N TRP A 143 -2.71 -22.62 -11.73
CA TRP A 143 -1.94 -21.37 -11.78
C TRP A 143 -2.64 -20.24 -12.53
N ASP A 144 -3.25 -20.54 -13.70
CA ASP A 144 -4.04 -19.56 -14.46
C ASP A 144 -5.22 -18.97 -13.67
N ARG A 145 -5.85 -19.79 -12.83
CA ARG A 145 -6.95 -19.34 -11.97
C ARG A 145 -6.43 -18.55 -10.78
N LYS A 146 -5.30 -18.97 -10.18
CA LYS A 146 -4.65 -18.21 -9.10
C LYS A 146 -4.35 -16.79 -9.55
N VAL A 147 -3.71 -16.62 -10.71
CA VAL A 147 -3.38 -15.28 -11.24
C VAL A 147 -4.63 -14.44 -11.44
N LYS A 148 -5.68 -14.97 -12.06
CA LYS A 148 -6.94 -14.24 -12.28
C LYS A 148 -7.60 -13.83 -10.96
N ILE A 149 -7.63 -14.73 -9.98
CA ILE A 149 -8.19 -14.44 -8.66
C ILE A 149 -7.37 -13.37 -7.95
N THR A 150 -6.03 -13.48 -7.95
CA THR A 150 -5.14 -12.49 -7.35
C THR A 150 -5.34 -11.11 -7.97
N VAL A 151 -5.38 -11.00 -9.30
CA VAL A 151 -5.57 -9.71 -9.98
C VAL A 151 -6.90 -9.06 -9.58
N VAL A 152 -8.00 -9.82 -9.65
CA VAL A 152 -9.33 -9.30 -9.27
C VAL A 152 -9.38 -8.92 -7.79
N ALA A 153 -8.78 -9.74 -6.93
CA ALA A 153 -8.72 -9.49 -5.50
C ALA A 153 -7.87 -8.25 -5.17
N CYS A 154 -6.72 -8.06 -5.82
CA CYS A 154 -5.88 -6.88 -5.64
C CYS A 154 -6.60 -5.59 -6.05
N PHE A 155 -7.35 -5.59 -7.15
CA PHE A 155 -8.19 -4.45 -7.52
C PHE A 155 -9.28 -4.19 -6.49
N ALA A 156 -9.96 -5.23 -5.99
CA ALA A 156 -11.00 -5.09 -4.98
C ALA A 156 -10.45 -4.56 -3.64
N VAL A 157 -9.30 -5.07 -3.20
CA VAL A 157 -8.61 -4.62 -1.98
C VAL A 157 -8.13 -3.18 -2.13
N GLY A 158 -7.54 -2.80 -3.28
CA GLY A 158 -7.15 -1.42 -3.55
C GLY A 158 -8.34 -0.44 -3.52
N LEU A 159 -9.47 -0.84 -4.13
CA LEU A 159 -10.71 -0.06 -4.05
C LEU A 159 -11.27 0.02 -2.62
N GLY A 160 -11.20 -1.08 -1.86
CA GLY A 160 -11.61 -1.14 -0.46
C GLY A 160 -10.79 -0.24 0.46
N ALA A 161 -9.46 -0.21 0.27
CA ALA A 161 -8.56 0.67 1.02
C ALA A 161 -8.84 2.16 0.76
N ALA A 162 -9.26 2.52 -0.46
CA ALA A 162 -9.60 3.90 -0.82
C ALA A 162 -10.88 4.42 -0.15
N LEU A 163 -11.69 3.54 0.49
CA LEU A 163 -12.92 3.95 1.19
C LEU A 163 -12.64 4.77 2.46
N THR A 164 -11.45 4.67 3.03
CA THR A 164 -11.08 5.35 4.28
C THR A 164 -9.64 5.87 4.26
N PRO A 165 -9.36 7.02 4.89
CA PRO A 165 -8.01 7.56 4.96
C PRO A 165 -6.99 6.70 5.74
N VAL A 166 -7.44 5.72 6.53
CA VAL A 166 -6.56 4.83 7.34
C VAL A 166 -5.86 3.78 6.47
N GLY A 167 -6.51 3.34 5.39
CA GLY A 167 -6.13 2.13 4.65
C GLY A 167 -4.86 2.29 3.81
N GLU A 168 -4.53 3.51 3.38
CA GLU A 168 -3.44 3.78 2.45
C GLU A 168 -2.50 4.90 2.95
N PRO A 169 -1.16 4.70 2.89
CA PRO A 169 -0.19 5.72 3.27
C PRO A 169 -0.33 7.02 2.46
N LEU A 170 -0.73 6.96 1.19
CA LEU A 170 -0.90 8.14 0.34
C LEU A 170 -2.08 9.02 0.80
N ALA A 171 -3.23 8.42 1.12
CA ALA A 171 -4.37 9.14 1.68
C ALA A 171 -4.03 9.75 3.05
N THR A 172 -3.30 9.03 3.89
CA THR A 172 -2.78 9.55 5.17
C THR A 172 -1.85 10.75 4.95
N ILE A 173 -0.96 10.69 3.96
CA ILE A 173 -0.07 11.79 3.58
C ILE A 173 -0.90 12.99 3.11
N VAL A 174 -1.89 12.81 2.24
CA VAL A 174 -2.76 13.90 1.77
C VAL A 174 -3.50 14.57 2.92
N VAL A 175 -4.13 13.80 3.82
CA VAL A 175 -4.80 14.35 5.01
C VAL A 175 -3.81 15.10 5.91
N SER A 176 -2.62 14.53 6.17
CA SER A 176 -1.60 15.20 6.99
C SER A 176 -1.05 16.48 6.37
N LYS A 177 -0.97 16.58 5.04
CA LYS A 177 -0.57 17.81 4.32
C LYS A 177 -1.70 18.85 4.30
N LEU A 178 -2.96 18.42 4.28
CA LEU A 178 -4.12 19.31 4.31
C LEU A 178 -4.58 19.70 5.72
N LYS A 179 -3.94 19.18 6.78
CA LYS A 179 -4.19 19.58 8.18
C LYS A 179 -3.87 21.04 8.47
N GLY A 180 -3.09 21.73 7.63
CA GLY A 180 -2.82 23.16 7.77
C GLY A 180 -3.98 24.06 7.31
N ALA A 181 -3.93 25.34 7.67
CA ALA A 181 -4.81 26.35 7.10
C ALA A 181 -4.61 26.43 5.57
N PRO A 182 -5.67 26.65 4.76
CA PRO A 182 -7.05 27.00 5.13
C PRO A 182 -7.99 25.81 5.36
N TYR A 183 -7.54 24.57 5.13
CA TYR A 183 -8.44 23.41 5.05
C TYR A 183 -8.66 22.69 6.38
N ASN A 184 -7.69 22.72 7.30
CA ASN A 184 -7.75 22.04 8.60
C ASN A 184 -8.31 20.62 8.48
N ALA A 185 -7.75 19.82 7.56
CA ALA A 185 -8.31 18.55 7.17
C ALA A 185 -8.29 17.51 8.32
N ASP A 186 -9.47 17.19 8.81
CA ASP A 186 -9.71 16.05 9.70
C ASP A 186 -9.89 14.74 8.93
N PHE A 187 -9.98 13.62 9.66
CA PHE A 187 -10.24 12.29 9.10
C PHE A 187 -11.43 12.25 8.13
N PHE A 188 -12.53 12.93 8.48
CA PHE A 188 -13.73 13.00 7.64
C PHE A 188 -13.70 14.15 6.61
N PHE A 189 -12.56 14.82 6.41
CA PHE A 189 -12.49 15.99 5.51
C PHE A 189 -12.82 15.60 4.07
N LEU A 190 -12.20 14.55 3.54
CA LEU A 190 -12.46 14.05 2.19
C LEU A 190 -13.91 13.56 2.02
N PHE A 191 -14.46 12.90 3.04
CA PHE A 191 -15.85 12.45 3.03
C PHE A 191 -16.86 13.61 3.07
N ARG A 192 -16.50 14.73 3.71
CA ARG A 192 -17.33 15.94 3.75
C ARG A 192 -17.24 16.79 2.49
N LEU A 193 -16.22 16.57 1.66
CA LEU A 193 -16.01 17.31 0.41
C LEU A 193 -16.79 16.70 -0.78
N LEU A 194 -17.17 15.43 -0.67
CA LEU A 194 -17.82 14.62 -1.69
C LEU A 194 -19.34 14.59 -1.45
#